data_AF-A0A3N5S303-F1
#
_entry.id   AF-A0A3N5S303-F1
#
_cell.length_a   1.000
_cell.length_b   1.000
_cell.length_c   1.000
_cell.angle_alpha   90.00
_cell.angle_beta   90.00
_cell.angle_gamma   90.00
#
_symmetry.space_group_name_H-M   'P 1'
#
loop_
_entity.id
_entity.type
_entity.pdbx_description
1 polymer ?
#
loop_
_entity_poly.entity_id
_entity_poly.type
_entity_poly.pdbx_seq_one_letter_code
_entity_poly.pdbx_strand_id
1 'polypeptide(L)'
;MSDMRKICVEIAHLVQTYLDLERWKFKESARVTELSNTEAPAVIYDSQWCRIRIEFAEWAPPFQTTDYAVDIYYGRLHAPNHVKTTVWNGEECWCWHSVSKGLHFLDGRTPEYTAKNIHSHDLLRKYQETTLYEDLRNRLVEWEIRKHIYIWKHYAPRLFELFDVRQPNLWEQYRQFLKEMYDIKGRRPNIKPPLDKVC
;
A
#
# COMPACT_ATOMS: atom_id res chain seq x y z
N MET A 1 -19.14 -11.35 -13.65
CA MET A 1 -17.80 -11.20 -14.29
C MET A 1 -17.66 -9.99 -15.21
N SER A 2 -18.73 -9.46 -15.85
CA SER A 2 -18.66 -8.26 -16.74
C SER A 2 -18.29 -6.95 -16.02
N ASP A 3 -18.43 -6.90 -14.69
CA ASP A 3 -18.31 -5.66 -13.90
C ASP A 3 -16.88 -5.32 -13.47
N MET A 4 -16.13 -6.31 -12.96
CA MET A 4 -14.78 -6.10 -12.42
C MET A 4 -13.78 -5.54 -13.44
N ARG A 5 -13.90 -5.91 -14.71
CA ARG A 5 -13.06 -5.35 -15.77
C ARG A 5 -13.33 -3.85 -15.98
N LYS A 6 -14.58 -3.40 -15.84
CA LYS A 6 -14.93 -1.99 -15.96
C LYS A 6 -14.38 -1.18 -14.79
N ILE A 7 -14.52 -1.70 -13.56
CA ILE A 7 -13.98 -1.09 -12.35
C ILE A 7 -12.46 -0.89 -12.46
N CYS A 8 -11.71 -1.91 -12.90
CA CYS A 8 -10.27 -1.77 -13.11
C CYS A 8 -9.92 -0.69 -14.16
N VAL A 9 -10.75 -0.51 -15.20
CA VAL A 9 -10.54 0.53 -16.22
C VAL A 9 -10.80 1.92 -15.64
N GLU A 10 -11.91 2.11 -14.94
CA GLU A 10 -12.26 3.40 -14.33
C GLU A 10 -11.21 3.84 -13.31
N ILE A 11 -10.72 2.91 -12.49
CA ILE A 11 -9.73 3.27 -11.48
C ILE A 11 -8.35 3.44 -12.11
N ALA A 12 -7.97 2.64 -13.11
CA ALA A 12 -6.77 2.93 -13.89
C ALA A 12 -6.83 4.35 -14.48
N HIS A 13 -8.00 4.81 -14.93
CA HIS A 13 -8.21 6.18 -15.39
C HIS A 13 -8.07 7.21 -14.27
N LEU A 14 -8.68 6.99 -13.09
CA LEU A 14 -8.52 7.89 -11.93
C LEU A 14 -7.07 7.97 -11.45
N VAL A 15 -6.39 6.82 -11.41
CA VAL A 15 -4.98 6.71 -11.05
C VAL A 15 -4.13 7.47 -12.06
N GLN A 16 -4.33 7.28 -13.36
CA GLN A 16 -3.61 8.05 -14.40
C GLN A 16 -3.91 9.55 -14.35
N THR A 17 -5.13 9.92 -13.96
CA THR A 17 -5.56 11.32 -13.88
C THR A 17 -4.92 12.05 -12.70
N TYR A 18 -4.82 11.37 -11.55
CA TYR A 18 -4.44 12.01 -10.31
C TYR A 18 -3.03 11.64 -9.84
N LEU A 19 -2.60 10.38 -9.94
CA LEU A 19 -1.23 10.00 -9.60
C LEU A 19 -0.29 10.38 -10.74
N ASP A 20 0.76 11.11 -10.37
CA ASP A 20 1.83 11.52 -11.28
C ASP A 20 2.78 10.34 -11.58
N LEU A 21 2.23 9.26 -12.15
CA LEU A 21 2.94 8.03 -12.46
C LEU A 21 4.08 8.27 -13.44
N GLU A 22 3.86 9.15 -14.43
CA GLU A 22 4.82 9.46 -15.48
C GLU A 22 6.08 10.12 -14.92
N ARG A 23 5.95 11.11 -14.03
CA ARG A 23 7.10 11.74 -13.35
C ARG A 23 8.02 10.73 -12.70
N TRP A 24 7.45 9.69 -12.11
CA TRP A 24 8.18 8.63 -11.41
C TRP A 24 8.43 7.39 -12.29
N LYS A 25 8.12 7.49 -13.59
CA LYS A 25 8.33 6.45 -14.60
C LYS A 25 7.65 5.11 -14.26
N PHE A 26 6.53 5.16 -13.54
CA PHE A 26 5.71 3.97 -13.32
C PHE A 26 4.97 3.60 -14.61
N LYS A 27 4.99 2.32 -14.95
CA LYS A 27 4.24 1.76 -16.09
C LYS A 27 3.37 0.62 -15.60
N GLU A 28 2.15 0.53 -16.13
CA GLU A 28 1.27 -0.61 -15.83
C GLU A 28 1.96 -1.90 -16.28
N SER A 29 2.02 -2.89 -15.39
CA SER A 29 2.68 -4.18 -15.66
C SER A 29 1.76 -5.38 -15.48
N ALA A 30 0.66 -5.24 -14.74
CA ALA A 30 -0.34 -6.30 -14.61
C ALA A 30 -1.71 -5.77 -14.22
N ARG A 31 -2.74 -6.54 -14.60
CA ARG A 31 -4.11 -6.43 -14.07
C ARG A 31 -4.52 -7.77 -13.48
N VAL A 32 -4.96 -7.77 -12.24
CA VAL A 32 -5.47 -8.94 -11.53
C VAL A 32 -6.99 -8.84 -11.54
N THR A 33 -7.64 -9.64 -12.39
CA THR A 33 -9.11 -9.63 -12.54
C THR A 33 -9.78 -10.91 -12.05
N GLU A 34 -9.00 -11.94 -11.78
CA GLU A 34 -9.50 -13.23 -11.29
C GLU A 34 -9.52 -13.22 -9.77
N LEU A 35 -10.73 -13.20 -9.22
CA LEU A 35 -10.97 -13.33 -7.79
C LEU A 35 -10.68 -14.77 -7.39
N SER A 36 -9.57 -15.03 -6.72
CA SER A 36 -9.55 -16.13 -5.76
C SER A 36 -10.31 -15.67 -4.51
N ASN A 37 -10.79 -16.60 -3.68
CA ASN A 37 -11.58 -16.28 -2.47
C ASN A 37 -10.88 -15.32 -1.47
N THR A 38 -9.63 -14.95 -1.71
CA THR A 38 -8.79 -14.13 -0.82
C THR A 38 -8.19 -12.90 -1.48
N GLU A 39 -8.34 -12.69 -2.79
CA GLU A 39 -7.65 -11.61 -3.51
C GLU A 39 -8.63 -10.63 -4.14
N ALA A 40 -8.46 -9.36 -3.78
CA ALA A 40 -9.13 -8.24 -4.41
C ALA A 40 -8.62 -8.06 -5.86
N PRO A 41 -9.46 -7.62 -6.81
CA PRO A 41 -8.98 -7.20 -8.11
C PRO A 41 -7.98 -6.04 -7.93
N ALA A 42 -6.97 -5.99 -8.80
CA ALA A 42 -5.89 -5.01 -8.65
C ALA A 42 -5.28 -4.57 -9.97
N VAL A 43 -4.69 -3.38 -9.98
CA VAL A 43 -3.78 -2.92 -11.03
C VAL A 43 -2.39 -2.72 -10.44
N ILE A 44 -1.37 -3.17 -11.15
CA ILE A 44 0.03 -3.09 -10.71
C ILE A 44 0.81 -2.20 -11.67
N TYR A 45 1.61 -1.30 -11.10
CA TYR A 45 2.54 -0.47 -11.84
C TYR A 45 3.97 -0.66 -11.32
N ASP A 46 4.93 -0.71 -12.23
CA ASP A 46 6.35 -0.88 -11.93
C ASP A 46 7.15 0.35 -12.36
N SER A 47 8.08 0.77 -11.52
CA SER A 47 9.13 1.74 -11.86
C SER A 47 10.49 1.04 -11.87
N GLN A 48 11.56 1.81 -12.05
CA GLN A 48 12.92 1.29 -11.86
C GLN A 48 13.27 1.00 -10.38
N TRP A 49 12.50 1.52 -9.44
CA TRP A 49 12.77 1.40 -8.00
C TRP A 49 11.90 0.29 -7.39
N CYS A 50 10.58 0.42 -7.53
CA CYS A 50 9.63 -0.43 -6.83
C CYS A 50 8.35 -0.66 -7.64
N ARG A 51 7.45 -1.46 -7.05
CA ARG A 51 6.11 -1.76 -7.56
C ARG A 51 5.06 -1.09 -6.68
N ILE A 52 3.95 -0.68 -7.28
CA ILE A 52 2.73 -0.29 -6.57
C ILE A 52 1.58 -1.20 -6.98
N ARG A 53 0.79 -1.64 -6.02
CA ARG A 53 -0.43 -2.44 -6.22
C ARG A 53 -1.61 -1.66 -5.69
N ILE A 54 -2.60 -1.46 -6.55
CA ILE A 54 -3.82 -0.73 -6.25
C ILE A 54 -4.94 -1.75 -6.23
N GLU A 55 -5.44 -2.07 -5.04
CA GLU A 55 -6.48 -3.08 -4.82
C GLU A 55 -7.86 -2.45 -4.71
N PHE A 56 -8.88 -3.22 -5.10
CA PHE A 56 -10.28 -2.83 -5.08
C PHE A 56 -11.06 -3.73 -4.13
N ALA A 57 -11.55 -3.17 -3.03
CA ALA A 57 -12.41 -3.89 -2.10
C ALA A 57 -13.84 -3.38 -2.22
N GLU A 58 -14.79 -4.29 -2.41
CA GLU A 58 -16.19 -3.98 -2.12
C GLU A 58 -16.34 -3.82 -0.60
N TRP A 59 -16.90 -2.70 -0.14
CA TRP A 59 -17.32 -2.58 1.25
C TRP A 59 -18.53 -3.49 1.46
N ALA A 60 -18.40 -4.47 2.35
CA ALA A 60 -19.57 -5.17 2.85
C ALA A 60 -20.43 -4.20 3.71
N PRO A 61 -21.77 -4.36 3.74
CA PRO A 61 -22.67 -3.54 4.56
C PRO A 61 -22.21 -3.47 6.03
N PRO A 62 -22.39 -2.34 6.75
CA PRO A 62 -23.60 -1.51 6.75
C PRO A 62 -23.53 -0.20 5.95
N PHE A 63 -22.39 0.10 5.32
CA PHE A 63 -22.25 1.30 4.51
C PHE A 63 -22.90 1.03 3.15
N GLN A 64 -24.18 1.40 2.98
CA GLN A 64 -24.93 1.31 1.71
C GLN A 64 -24.43 2.33 0.66
N THR A 65 -23.12 2.49 0.54
CA THR A 65 -22.51 3.28 -0.52
C THR A 65 -22.17 2.35 -1.66
N THR A 66 -22.47 2.75 -2.89
CA THR A 66 -22.01 2.12 -4.14
C THR A 66 -20.48 2.20 -4.34
N ASP A 67 -19.75 2.48 -3.27
CA ASP A 67 -18.39 3.00 -3.34
C ASP A 67 -17.40 1.90 -2.99
N TYR A 68 -16.57 1.57 -3.97
CA TYR A 68 -15.41 0.72 -3.80
C TYR A 68 -14.38 1.40 -2.89
N ALA A 69 -13.72 0.61 -2.02
CA ALA A 69 -12.49 1.04 -1.38
C ALA A 69 -11.33 0.82 -2.36
N VAL A 70 -10.40 1.76 -2.37
CA VAL A 70 -9.07 1.53 -2.92
C VAL A 70 -8.09 1.39 -1.77
N ASP A 71 -7.18 0.43 -1.87
CA ASP A 71 -5.98 0.36 -1.04
C ASP A 71 -4.74 0.39 -1.94
N ILE A 72 -3.73 1.17 -1.55
CA ILE A 72 -2.47 1.26 -2.30
C ILE A 72 -1.33 0.67 -1.46
N TYR A 73 -0.72 -0.38 -2.01
CA TYR A 73 0.41 -1.10 -1.44
C TYR A 73 1.68 -0.87 -2.24
N TYR A 74 2.81 -0.96 -1.55
CA TYR A 74 4.15 -0.86 -2.14
C TYR A 74 4.87 -2.20 -2.00
N GLY A 75 5.56 -2.61 -3.05
CA GLY A 75 6.32 -3.85 -3.08
C GLY A 75 7.67 -3.66 -3.77
N ARG A 76 8.61 -4.55 -3.46
CA ARG A 76 9.89 -4.63 -4.19
C ARG A 76 9.68 -5.26 -5.56
N LEU A 77 10.61 -5.10 -6.50
CA LEU A 77 10.45 -5.56 -7.90
C LEU A 77 10.21 -7.08 -8.05
N HIS A 78 10.53 -7.89 -7.05
CA HIS A 78 10.27 -9.33 -7.05
C HIS A 78 8.93 -9.74 -6.43
N ALA A 79 8.15 -8.79 -5.89
CA ALA A 79 6.83 -9.08 -5.32
C ALA A 79 5.93 -9.73 -6.40
N PRO A 80 5.14 -10.77 -6.11
CA PRO A 80 4.34 -11.45 -7.12
C PRO A 80 3.08 -10.67 -7.51
N ASN A 81 2.57 -10.91 -8.73
CA ASN A 81 1.39 -10.20 -9.26
C ASN A 81 0.08 -10.67 -8.63
N HIS A 82 -0.07 -11.96 -8.34
CA HIS A 82 -1.38 -12.57 -8.07
C HIS A 82 -1.64 -12.88 -6.59
N VAL A 83 -0.62 -12.72 -5.74
CA VAL A 83 -0.68 -13.10 -4.34
C VAL A 83 0.00 -12.05 -3.48
N LYS A 84 -0.44 -11.92 -2.22
CA LYS A 84 0.17 -10.98 -1.26
C LYS A 84 1.49 -11.48 -0.64
N THR A 85 1.71 -12.78 -0.68
CA THR A 85 2.87 -13.46 -0.08
C THR A 85 3.69 -14.19 -1.14
N THR A 86 4.96 -14.45 -0.84
CA THR A 86 5.83 -15.32 -1.66
C THR A 86 6.71 -16.17 -0.75
N VAL A 87 7.30 -17.23 -1.30
CA VAL A 87 8.35 -17.98 -0.62
C VAL A 87 9.70 -17.35 -0.97
N TRP A 88 10.37 -16.76 0.02
CA TRP A 88 11.68 -16.15 -0.11
C TRP A 88 12.66 -16.82 0.86
N ASN A 89 13.78 -17.32 0.35
CA ASN A 89 14.76 -18.09 1.15
C ASN A 89 14.14 -19.25 1.95
N GLY A 90 13.13 -19.91 1.38
CA GLY A 90 12.44 -21.05 2.03
C GLY A 90 11.38 -20.66 3.07
N GLU A 91 11.14 -19.36 3.30
CA GLU A 91 10.11 -18.88 4.21
C GLU A 91 9.00 -18.14 3.45
N GLU A 92 7.75 -18.37 3.83
CA GLU A 92 6.64 -17.54 3.34
C GLU A 92 6.70 -16.14 3.98
N CYS A 93 6.56 -15.10 3.16
CA CYS A 93 6.69 -13.71 3.60
C CYS A 93 5.77 -12.78 2.80
N TRP A 94 5.38 -11.66 3.42
CA TRP A 94 4.59 -10.59 2.82
C TRP A 94 5.44 -9.73 1.89
N CYS A 95 4.91 -9.41 0.72
CA CYS A 95 5.62 -8.61 -0.29
C CYS A 95 4.97 -7.27 -0.62
N TRP A 96 3.78 -7.02 -0.09
CA TRP A 96 3.01 -5.81 -0.33
C TRP A 96 2.75 -5.10 1.00
N HIS A 97 3.18 -3.84 1.09
CA HIS A 97 3.24 -3.09 2.33
C HIS A 97 2.35 -1.85 2.26
N SER A 98 1.55 -1.65 3.31
CA SER A 98 0.85 -0.38 3.48
C SER A 98 1.84 0.73 3.81
N VAL A 99 1.53 1.93 3.32
CA VAL A 99 2.44 3.08 3.42
C VAL A 99 2.69 3.55 4.86
N SER A 100 1.69 3.39 5.76
CA SER A 100 1.74 3.99 7.11
C SER A 100 2.96 3.55 7.93
N LYS A 101 3.34 2.28 7.86
CA LYS A 101 4.52 1.76 8.59
C LYS A 101 5.82 2.32 8.00
N GLY A 102 5.88 2.38 6.66
CA GLY A 102 6.99 2.98 5.94
C GLY A 102 7.19 4.45 6.31
N LEU A 103 6.12 5.24 6.44
CA LEU A 103 6.23 6.65 6.83
C LEU A 103 6.85 6.82 8.22
N HIS A 104 6.39 6.05 9.22
CA HIS A 104 6.98 6.11 10.56
C HIS A 104 8.47 5.73 10.56
N PHE A 105 8.84 4.70 9.78
CA PHE A 105 10.25 4.32 9.61
C PHE A 105 11.07 5.43 8.95
N LEU A 106 10.55 6.04 7.87
CA LEU A 106 11.21 7.14 7.17
C LEU A 106 11.34 8.40 8.04
N ASP A 107 10.48 8.58 9.03
CA ASP A 107 10.59 9.66 10.02
C ASP A 107 11.55 9.33 11.17
N GLY A 108 12.17 8.15 11.17
CA GLY A 108 13.06 7.70 12.25
C GLY A 108 12.32 7.48 13.56
N ARG A 109 11.01 7.23 13.51
CA ARG A 109 10.22 6.88 14.71
C ARG A 109 10.66 5.51 15.21
N THR A 110 10.60 5.33 16.52
CA THR A 110 10.94 4.03 17.10
C THR A 110 9.82 3.00 16.86
N PRO A 111 10.14 1.69 16.91
CA PRO A 111 9.15 0.63 16.87
C PRO A 111 8.09 0.75 17.97
N GLU A 112 8.46 1.12 19.20
CA GLU A 112 7.54 1.30 20.33
C GLU A 112 6.52 2.41 20.08
N TYR A 113 6.99 3.54 19.55
CA TYR A 113 6.12 4.66 19.20
C TYR A 113 5.14 4.23 18.11
N THR A 114 5.65 3.55 17.09
CA THR A 114 4.85 3.12 15.93
C THR A 114 3.84 2.05 16.29
N ALA A 115 4.18 1.11 17.17
CA ALA A 115 3.26 0.09 17.67
C ALA A 115 1.99 0.71 18.29
N LYS A 116 2.15 1.84 19.00
CA LYS A 116 1.07 2.58 19.66
C LYS A 116 0.35 3.57 18.75
N ASN A 117 1.01 4.08 17.71
CA ASN A 117 0.53 5.21 16.90
C ASN A 117 0.44 4.93 15.39
N ILE A 118 0.38 3.67 14.96
CA ILE A 118 0.44 3.25 13.55
C ILE A 118 -0.60 3.94 12.63
N HIS A 119 -1.74 4.35 13.17
CA HIS A 119 -2.82 5.02 12.42
C HIS A 119 -2.79 6.55 12.56
N SER A 120 -1.79 7.10 13.26
CA SER A 120 -1.73 8.50 13.67
C SER A 120 -0.40 9.12 13.25
N HIS A 121 -0.11 9.04 11.95
CA HIS A 121 1.04 9.72 11.35
C HIS A 121 0.73 11.20 11.15
N ASP A 122 1.63 12.10 11.57
CA ASP A 122 1.43 13.55 11.52
C ASP A 122 1.05 14.06 10.12
N LEU A 123 1.71 13.53 9.09
CA LEU A 123 1.38 13.84 7.69
C LEU A 123 -0.06 13.46 7.32
N LEU A 124 -0.51 12.27 7.74
CA LEU A 124 -1.85 11.78 7.40
C LEU A 124 -2.92 12.54 8.16
N ARG A 125 -2.64 12.92 9.42
CA ARG A 125 -3.49 13.81 10.20
C ARG A 125 -3.62 15.19 9.55
N LYS A 126 -2.51 15.80 9.13
CA LYS A 126 -2.54 17.08 8.39
C LYS A 126 -3.35 16.99 7.10
N TYR A 127 -3.28 15.87 6.40
CA TYR A 127 -4.10 15.64 5.21
C TYR A 127 -5.60 15.57 5.56
N GLN A 128 -5.97 14.89 6.65
CA GLN A 128 -7.35 14.83 7.15
C GLN A 128 -7.89 16.20 7.58
N GLU A 129 -7.02 17.10 8.04
CA GLU A 129 -7.37 18.48 8.42
C GLU A 129 -7.55 19.42 7.23
N THR A 130 -7.24 18.99 6.00
CA THR A 130 -7.47 19.82 4.80
C THR A 130 -8.95 19.89 4.45
N THR A 131 -9.38 21.01 3.84
CA THR A 131 -10.76 21.20 3.35
C THR A 131 -11.22 20.11 2.37
N LEU A 132 -10.29 19.39 1.76
CA LEU A 132 -10.55 18.26 0.87
C LEU A 132 -11.23 17.08 1.58
N TYR A 133 -11.09 16.95 2.90
CA TYR A 133 -11.70 15.83 3.63
C TYR A 133 -13.23 15.90 3.61
N GLU A 134 -13.80 17.08 3.84
CA GLU A 134 -15.25 17.27 3.86
C GLU A 134 -15.85 17.09 2.47
N ASP A 135 -15.16 17.59 1.43
CA ASP A 135 -15.59 17.50 0.03
C ASP A 135 -15.51 16.07 -0.54
N LEU A 136 -14.58 15.25 -0.05
CA LEU A 136 -14.28 13.91 -0.60
C LEU A 136 -14.79 12.76 0.27
N ARG A 137 -15.47 13.02 1.39
CA ARG A 137 -15.97 11.96 2.28
C ARG A 137 -16.90 10.95 1.59
N ASN A 138 -17.57 11.36 0.51
CA ASN A 138 -18.44 10.52 -0.32
C ASN A 138 -17.74 10.05 -1.61
N ARG A 139 -16.42 10.25 -1.74
CA ARG A 139 -15.58 9.89 -2.90
C ARG A 139 -14.34 9.15 -2.41
N LEU A 140 -14.54 8.04 -1.71
CA LEU A 140 -13.48 7.31 -1.00
C LEU A 140 -12.29 6.94 -1.89
N VAL A 141 -12.56 6.52 -3.14
CA VAL A 141 -11.53 6.21 -4.14
C VAL A 141 -10.63 7.42 -4.42
N GLU A 142 -11.23 8.56 -4.72
CA GLU A 142 -10.48 9.78 -5.01
C GLU A 142 -9.75 10.28 -3.76
N TRP A 143 -10.37 10.19 -2.59
CA TRP A 143 -9.76 10.54 -1.33
C TRP A 143 -8.48 9.73 -1.08
N GLU A 144 -8.51 8.42 -1.29
CA GLU A 144 -7.35 7.54 -1.11
C GLU A 144 -6.23 7.89 -2.11
N ILE A 145 -6.59 8.07 -3.38
CA ILE A 145 -5.62 8.44 -4.42
C ILE A 145 -4.95 9.78 -4.07
N ARG A 146 -5.73 10.79 -3.67
CA ARG A 146 -5.20 12.10 -3.27
C ARG A 146 -4.36 12.06 -2.01
N LYS A 147 -4.67 11.17 -1.06
CA LYS A 147 -3.83 10.91 0.11
C LYS A 147 -2.44 10.44 -0.32
N HIS A 148 -2.35 9.53 -1.29
CA HIS A 148 -1.07 9.05 -1.80
C HIS A 148 -0.30 10.10 -2.60
N ILE A 149 -0.98 10.97 -3.36
CA ILE A 149 -0.34 12.14 -3.99
C ILE A 149 0.28 13.04 -2.93
N TYR A 150 -0.46 13.32 -1.86
CA TYR A 150 0.05 14.13 -0.76
C TYR A 150 1.28 13.48 -0.13
N ILE A 151 1.23 12.17 0.14
CA ILE A 151 2.41 11.42 0.61
C ILE A 151 3.58 11.56 -0.36
N TRP A 152 3.37 11.38 -1.66
CA TRP A 152 4.43 11.43 -2.68
C TRP A 152 5.10 12.79 -2.76
N LYS A 153 4.36 13.88 -2.60
CA LYS A 153 4.92 15.24 -2.55
C LYS A 153 5.97 15.39 -1.45
N HIS A 154 5.85 14.64 -0.35
CA HIS A 154 6.76 14.72 0.80
C HIS A 154 7.79 13.59 0.86
N TYR A 155 7.46 12.39 0.38
CA TYR A 155 8.27 11.18 0.62
C TYR A 155 8.71 10.43 -0.63
N ALA A 156 8.21 10.75 -1.83
CA ALA A 156 8.34 9.84 -2.99
C ALA A 156 9.75 9.26 -3.21
N PRO A 157 10.85 10.04 -3.28
CA PRO A 157 12.18 9.46 -3.47
C PRO A 157 12.55 8.44 -2.38
N ARG A 158 12.43 8.83 -1.10
CA ARG A 158 12.78 7.99 0.05
C ARG A 158 11.85 6.78 0.19
N LEU A 159 10.57 6.97 -0.13
CA LEU A 159 9.56 5.91 -0.12
C LEU A 159 9.84 4.88 -1.20
N PHE A 160 10.21 5.30 -2.41
CA PHE A 160 10.51 4.34 -3.49
C PHE A 160 11.85 3.65 -3.27
N GLU A 161 12.86 4.36 -2.77
CA GLU A 161 14.14 3.79 -2.35
C GLU A 161 13.99 2.74 -1.25
N LEU A 162 13.06 2.93 -0.31
CA LEU A 162 12.74 1.93 0.71
C LEU A 162 12.38 0.57 0.09
N PHE A 163 11.68 0.56 -1.04
CA PHE A 163 11.28 -0.65 -1.75
C PHE A 163 12.20 -1.01 -2.93
N ASP A 164 13.36 -0.34 -3.06
CA ASP A 164 14.33 -0.61 -4.12
C ASP A 164 15.15 -1.86 -3.80
N VAL A 165 15.18 -2.81 -4.75
CA VAL A 165 15.98 -4.03 -4.61
C VAL A 165 17.48 -3.75 -4.50
N ARG A 166 17.93 -2.59 -5.00
CA ARG A 166 19.32 -2.11 -4.95
C ARG A 166 19.69 -1.50 -3.60
N GLN A 167 18.74 -1.32 -2.68
CA GLN A 167 18.95 -0.78 -1.33
C GLN A 167 18.76 -1.85 -0.23
N PRO A 168 19.53 -2.96 -0.24
CA PRO A 168 19.32 -4.08 0.68
C PRO A 168 19.49 -3.71 2.15
N ASN A 169 20.40 -2.78 2.47
CA ASN A 169 20.66 -2.34 3.84
C ASN A 169 19.48 -1.53 4.40
N LEU A 170 18.90 -0.62 3.60
CA LEU A 170 17.73 0.16 3.99
C LEU A 170 16.53 -0.76 4.20
N TRP A 171 16.38 -1.75 3.31
CA TRP A 171 15.35 -2.76 3.47
C TRP A 171 15.51 -3.53 4.77
N GLU A 172 16.70 -4.06 5.07
CA GLU A 172 16.93 -4.83 6.31
C GLU A 172 16.66 -4.01 7.57
N GLN A 173 17.01 -2.73 7.59
CA GLN A 173 16.64 -1.82 8.70
C GLN A 173 15.13 -1.74 8.87
N TYR A 174 14.38 -1.63 7.77
CA TYR A 174 12.92 -1.62 7.82
C TYR A 174 12.32 -2.96 8.25
N ARG A 175 12.89 -4.09 7.81
CA ARG A 175 12.48 -5.43 8.28
C ARG A 175 12.64 -5.56 9.78
N GLN A 176 13.80 -5.16 10.31
CA GLN A 176 14.08 -5.19 11.74
C GLN A 176 13.11 -4.28 12.52
N PHE A 177 12.87 -3.07 12.01
CA PHE A 177 11.87 -2.15 12.57
C PHE A 177 10.47 -2.77 12.63
N LEU A 178 10.01 -3.43 11.56
CA LEU A 178 8.72 -4.10 11.54
C LEU A 178 8.66 -5.24 12.55
N LYS A 179 9.72 -6.04 12.63
CA LYS A 179 9.83 -7.14 13.59
C LYS A 179 9.69 -6.65 15.03
N GLU A 180 10.49 -5.66 15.43
CA GLU A 180 10.43 -5.08 16.77
C GLU A 180 9.04 -4.50 17.07
N MET A 181 8.47 -3.78 16.11
CA MET A 181 7.13 -3.19 16.25
C MET A 181 6.04 -4.26 16.47
N TYR A 182 6.11 -5.37 15.73
CA TYR A 182 5.15 -6.48 15.88
C TYR A 182 5.38 -7.32 17.13
N ASP A 183 6.63 -7.47 17.58
CA ASP A 183 6.95 -8.10 18.86
C ASP A 183 6.33 -7.30 20.02
N ILE A 184 6.29 -5.97 19.93
CA ILE A 184 5.64 -5.08 20.92
C ILE A 184 4.11 -5.09 20.80
N LYS A 185 3.57 -4.97 19.58
CA LYS A 185 2.13 -4.88 19.34
C LYS A 185 1.40 -6.21 19.62
N GLY A 186 2.13 -7.31 19.58
CA GLY A 186 1.59 -8.66 19.67
C GLY A 186 1.23 -9.21 18.30
N ARG A 187 1.57 -10.49 18.10
CA ARG A 187 1.29 -11.22 16.86
C ARG A 187 -0.14 -11.74 16.88
N ARG A 188 -0.82 -11.67 15.74
CA ARG A 188 -2.15 -12.27 15.57
C ARG A 188 -1.97 -13.74 15.20
N PRO A 189 -2.44 -14.70 16.02
CA PRO A 189 -2.19 -16.13 15.79
C PRO A 189 -2.83 -16.67 14.51
N ASN A 190 -3.86 -15.99 14.01
CA ASN A 190 -4.61 -16.38 12.81
C ASN A 190 -4.03 -15.79 11.51
N ILE A 191 -2.96 -14.99 11.57
CA ILE A 191 -2.31 -14.45 10.38
C ILE A 191 -1.05 -15.26 10.09
N LYS A 192 -1.02 -15.92 8.94
CA LYS A 192 0.14 -16.66 8.42
C LYS A 192 0.49 -16.13 7.02
N PRO A 193 1.77 -15.83 6.74
CA PRO A 193 2.87 -15.78 7.70
C PRO A 193 2.71 -14.58 8.66
N PRO A 194 3.44 -14.53 9.80
CA PRO A 194 3.46 -13.36 10.67
C PRO A 194 3.75 -12.06 9.89
N LEU A 195 3.13 -10.94 10.28
CA LEU A 195 3.22 -9.67 9.52
C LEU A 195 4.62 -9.03 9.53
N ASP A 196 5.53 -9.49 10.39
CA ASP A 196 6.95 -9.15 10.41
C ASP A 196 7.79 -9.98 9.42
N LYS A 197 7.26 -11.09 8.89
CA LYS A 197 7.92 -11.87 7.84
C LYS A 197 7.70 -11.19 6.50
N VAL A 198 8.70 -10.44 6.04
CA VAL A 198 8.62 -9.64 4.82
C VAL A 198 9.77 -9.96 3.85
N CYS A 199 9.48 -9.85 2.54
CA CYS A 199 10.40 -9.98 1.42
C CYS A 199 10.98 -8.60 1.03
#